data_AF-A0A6B9FHJ3-F1
#
_entry.id   AF-A0A6B9FHJ3-F1
#
_cell.length_a   1.000
_cell.length_b   1.000
_cell.length_c   1.000
_cell.angle_alpha   90.00
_cell.angle_beta   90.00
_cell.angle_gamma   90.00
#
_symmetry.space_group_name_H-M   'P 1'
#
loop_
_entity.id
_entity.type
_entity.pdbx_description
1 polymer ?
#
loop_
_entity_poly.entity_id
_entity_poly.type
_entity_poly.pdbx_seq_one_letter_code
_entity_poly.pdbx_strand_id
1 'polypeptide(L)'
;MPLQPAKDDPAVLQAPRTLPEAVVQVPQRDADGNPLGGVRLPDIAVPLGAHGGQNAPLTTFTCSLVGAYQPFARVRAPGEGGPASLAERYTDQQDYVNKVRVAARAAEADGFLLPEDAAVIVNAAAESSVVEQKAQADPPR
;
A
#
# COMPACT_ATOMS: atom_id res chain seq x y z
N MET A 1 -13.34 -0.31 -11.74
CA MET A 1 -13.01 -0.59 -10.32
C MET A 1 -14.15 -1.40 -9.74
N PRO A 2 -13.94 -2.66 -9.36
CA PRO A 2 -14.97 -3.48 -8.75
C PRO A 2 -15.29 -2.99 -7.33
N LEU A 3 -16.57 -3.06 -6.94
CA LEU A 3 -17.08 -2.64 -5.65
C LEU A 3 -17.64 -3.83 -4.87
N GLN A 4 -17.71 -3.69 -3.55
CA GLN A 4 -18.37 -4.65 -2.66
C GLN A 4 -19.09 -3.92 -1.52
N PRO A 5 -20.22 -4.46 -1.02
CA PRO A 5 -20.85 -3.94 0.20
C PRO A 5 -19.90 -4.03 1.41
N ALA A 6 -19.90 -3.00 2.26
CA ALA A 6 -19.11 -2.96 3.49
C ALA A 6 -20.00 -2.72 4.72
N LYS A 7 -20.93 -3.64 4.94
CA LYS A 7 -21.83 -3.59 6.10
C LYS A 7 -21.06 -3.97 7.36
N ASP A 8 -21.26 -3.21 8.43
CA ASP A 8 -20.69 -3.48 9.77
C ASP A 8 -19.14 -3.40 9.86
N ASP A 9 -18.46 -2.84 8.85
CA ASP A 9 -17.03 -2.56 8.91
C ASP A 9 -16.77 -1.28 9.74
N PRO A 10 -16.11 -1.37 10.92
CA PRO A 10 -15.84 -0.22 11.77
C PRO A 10 -14.84 0.78 11.16
N ALA A 11 -14.16 0.41 10.07
CA ALA A 11 -13.26 1.27 9.31
C ALA A 11 -13.96 1.97 8.12
N VAL A 12 -15.28 1.81 7.98
CA VAL A 12 -16.07 2.43 6.90
C VAL A 12 -17.09 3.41 7.45
N LEU A 13 -17.21 4.57 6.78
CA LEU A 13 -18.25 5.55 7.07
C LEU A 13 -19.62 4.97 6.76
N GLN A 14 -20.48 4.93 7.77
CA GLN A 14 -21.81 4.34 7.66
C GLN A 14 -22.82 5.33 7.07
N ALA A 15 -23.87 4.79 6.44
CA ALA A 15 -24.96 5.59 5.93
C ALA A 15 -25.68 6.36 7.07
N PRO A 16 -26.22 7.57 6.81
CA PRO A 16 -27.05 8.27 7.76
C PRO A 16 -28.24 7.43 8.22
N ARG A 17 -28.62 7.54 9.49
CA ARG A 17 -29.76 6.79 10.08
C ARG A 17 -31.10 7.03 9.38
N THR A 18 -31.24 8.14 8.67
CA THR A 18 -32.42 8.49 7.86
C THR A 18 -32.53 7.69 6.56
N LEU A 19 -31.50 6.92 6.20
CA LEU A 19 -31.45 6.08 5.00
C LEU A 19 -31.24 4.60 5.39
N PRO A 20 -32.24 3.95 6.01
CA PRO A 20 -32.09 2.60 6.57
C PRO A 20 -31.81 1.52 5.51
N GLU A 21 -32.22 1.75 4.26
CA GLU A 21 -32.03 0.81 3.15
C GLU A 21 -30.77 1.09 2.32
N ALA A 22 -29.98 2.11 2.67
CA ALA A 22 -28.78 2.45 1.93
C ALA A 22 -27.68 1.40 2.15
N VAL A 23 -27.07 0.95 1.05
CA VAL A 23 -25.91 0.05 1.07
C VAL A 23 -24.65 0.87 0.82
N VAL A 24 -23.75 0.92 1.80
CA VAL A 24 -22.42 1.48 1.60
C VAL A 24 -21.56 0.49 0.83
N GLN A 25 -20.99 0.94 -0.29
CA GLN A 25 -20.05 0.16 -1.09
C GLN A 25 -18.65 0.73 -0.99
N VAL A 26 -17.66 -0.15 -0.97
CA VAL A 26 -16.22 0.20 -0.99
C VAL A 26 -15.54 -0.49 -2.18
N PRO A 27 -14.40 0.03 -2.65
CA PRO A 27 -13.57 -0.69 -3.59
C PRO A 27 -13.19 -2.07 -3.07
N GLN A 28 -13.24 -3.09 -3.91
CA GLN A 28 -12.59 -4.36 -3.60
C GLN A 28 -11.09 -4.12 -3.49
N ARG A 29 -10.42 -4.88 -2.62
CA ARG A 29 -9.00 -4.74 -2.33
C ARG A 29 -8.26 -6.01 -2.75
N ASP A 30 -7.00 -5.85 -3.15
CA ASP A 30 -6.08 -6.97 -3.37
C ASP A 30 -5.63 -7.61 -2.05
N ALA A 31 -4.80 -8.66 -2.14
CA ALA A 31 -4.26 -9.37 -0.97
C ALA A 31 -3.42 -8.49 -0.04
N ASP A 32 -3.00 -7.32 -0.52
CA ASP A 32 -2.19 -6.35 0.22
C ASP A 32 -3.06 -5.27 0.90
N GLY A 33 -4.38 -5.31 0.68
CA GLY A 33 -5.32 -4.33 1.21
C GLY A 33 -5.41 -3.05 0.36
N ASN A 34 -4.81 -3.02 -0.83
CA ASN A 34 -4.88 -1.88 -1.74
C ASN A 34 -6.08 -1.99 -2.70
N PRO A 35 -6.79 -0.88 -3.01
CA PRO A 35 -7.93 -0.91 -3.93
C PRO A 35 -7.59 -1.48 -5.32
N LEU A 36 -8.52 -2.27 -5.88
CA LEU A 36 -8.42 -2.81 -7.23
C LEU A 36 -8.89 -1.80 -8.29
N GLY A 37 -8.12 -1.67 -9.37
CA GLY A 37 -8.40 -0.75 -10.48
C GLY A 37 -7.89 0.67 -10.25
N GLY A 38 -8.38 1.62 -11.05
CA GLY A 38 -7.80 2.97 -11.12
C GLY A 38 -6.43 2.97 -11.81
N VAL A 39 -5.73 4.10 -11.74
CA VAL A 39 -4.32 4.20 -12.15
C VAL A 39 -3.47 3.64 -11.01
N ARG A 40 -2.77 2.52 -11.25
CA ARG A 40 -1.85 1.94 -10.25
C ARG A 40 -0.46 2.51 -10.43
N LEU A 41 -0.22 3.63 -9.75
CA LEU A 41 1.11 4.22 -9.64
C LEU A 41 2.09 3.26 -8.94
N PRO A 42 3.42 3.49 -9.06
CA PRO A 42 4.42 2.57 -8.53
C PRO A 42 4.32 2.27 -7.03
N ASP A 43 3.82 3.21 -6.23
CA ASP A 43 3.54 3.05 -4.79
C ASP A 43 2.44 2.01 -4.48
N ILE A 44 1.46 1.86 -5.39
CA ILE A 44 0.39 0.86 -5.29
C ILE A 44 0.77 -0.45 -5.99
N ALA A 45 1.57 -0.39 -7.06
CA ALA A 45 2.03 -1.58 -7.79
C ALA A 45 3.19 -2.31 -7.08
N VAL A 46 4.01 -1.58 -6.33
CA VAL A 46 5.17 -2.08 -5.59
C VAL A 46 5.05 -1.62 -4.13
N PRO A 47 4.05 -2.13 -3.38
CA PRO A 47 3.63 -1.52 -2.14
C PRO A 47 4.61 -1.75 -1.00
N LEU A 48 4.78 -0.72 -0.18
CA LEU A 48 5.41 -0.78 1.15
C LEU A 48 4.37 -0.81 2.28
N GLY A 49 3.10 -0.64 1.94
CA GLY A 49 1.97 -0.61 2.86
C GLY A 49 0.63 -0.63 2.11
N ALA A 50 -0.44 -0.65 2.89
CA ALA A 50 -1.80 -0.53 2.41
C ALA A 50 -2.25 0.95 2.43
N HIS A 51 -2.90 1.37 1.34
CA HIS A 51 -3.45 2.69 1.12
C HIS A 51 -4.98 2.69 1.10
N GLY A 52 -5.56 3.87 1.29
CA GLY A 52 -6.99 4.11 1.09
C GLY A 52 -7.88 3.53 2.19
N GLY A 53 -7.34 3.24 3.37
CA GLY A 53 -8.13 3.04 4.58
C GLY A 53 -8.62 4.37 5.16
N GLN A 54 -9.51 4.31 6.16
CA GLN A 54 -9.95 5.49 6.90
C GLN A 54 -9.18 5.60 8.23
N ASN A 55 -8.73 6.80 8.61
CA ASN A 55 -8.04 6.96 9.89
C ASN A 55 -9.02 6.81 11.07
N ALA A 56 -8.67 5.94 12.01
CA ALA A 56 -9.44 5.73 13.24
C ALA A 56 -9.06 6.76 14.34
N PRO A 57 -9.97 7.05 15.29
CA PRO A 57 -11.36 6.61 15.31
C PRO A 57 -12.24 7.42 14.36
N LEU A 58 -13.22 6.76 13.72
CA LEU A 58 -14.14 7.42 12.78
C LEU A 58 -15.10 8.41 13.44
N THR A 59 -15.17 8.40 14.77
CA THR A 59 -15.98 9.35 15.56
C THR A 59 -15.38 10.76 15.57
N THR A 60 -14.11 10.92 15.19
CA THR A 60 -13.45 12.22 15.12
C THR A 60 -13.49 12.72 13.67
N PHE A 61 -14.20 13.82 13.42
CA PHE A 61 -14.42 14.37 12.07
C PHE A 61 -13.15 14.58 11.25
N THR A 62 -12.05 15.01 11.89
CA THR A 62 -10.78 15.19 11.18
C THR A 62 -10.15 13.86 10.78
N CYS A 63 -10.17 12.85 11.65
CA CYS A 63 -9.69 11.50 11.33
C CYS A 63 -10.56 10.83 10.26
N SER A 64 -11.87 11.04 10.29
CA SER A 64 -12.83 10.47 9.35
C SER A 64 -12.77 11.05 7.93
N LEU A 65 -11.96 12.08 7.68
CA LEU A 65 -11.76 12.68 6.36
C LEU A 65 -10.36 12.49 5.79
N VAL A 66 -9.40 12.01 6.59
CA VAL A 66 -8.02 11.80 6.15
C VAL A 66 -7.80 10.31 5.89
N GLY A 67 -7.23 9.98 4.73
CA GLY A 67 -6.87 8.61 4.36
C GLY A 67 -5.77 8.04 5.25
N ALA A 68 -5.85 6.75 5.53
CA ALA A 68 -4.86 6.00 6.29
C ALA A 68 -3.82 5.35 5.36
N TYR A 69 -2.57 5.34 5.83
CA TYR A 69 -1.50 4.50 5.32
C TYR A 69 -1.06 3.54 6.42
N GLN A 70 -1.07 2.25 6.12
CA GLN A 70 -0.62 1.22 7.05
C GLN A 70 0.63 0.52 6.50
N PRO A 71 1.82 0.76 7.06
CA PRO A 71 3.05 0.13 6.57
C PRO A 71 3.01 -1.38 6.80
N PHE A 72 3.59 -2.15 5.88
CA PHE A 72 3.82 -3.58 6.10
C PHE A 72 4.90 -3.79 7.15
N ALA A 73 4.81 -4.92 7.86
CA ALA A 73 5.88 -5.36 8.74
C ALA A 73 7.18 -5.51 7.93
N ARG A 74 8.32 -5.11 8.51
CA ARG A 74 9.63 -5.36 7.88
C ARG A 74 9.89 -6.86 7.76
N VAL A 75 9.63 -7.58 8.84
CA VAL A 75 9.75 -9.04 8.94
C VAL A 75 8.51 -9.54 9.68
N ARG A 76 7.89 -10.61 9.18
CA ARG A 76 6.71 -11.22 9.80
C ARG A 76 7.07 -11.94 11.11
N ALA A 77 6.33 -11.67 12.18
CA ALA A 77 6.49 -12.41 13.42
C ALA A 77 5.84 -13.81 13.33
N PRO A 78 6.36 -14.84 14.04
CA PRO A 78 5.75 -16.16 14.07
C PRO A 78 4.29 -16.11 14.55
N GLY A 79 3.38 -16.67 13.75
CA GLY A 79 1.94 -16.71 14.08
C GLY A 79 1.17 -15.44 13.73
N GLU A 80 1.83 -14.40 13.20
CA GLU A 80 1.17 -13.19 12.73
C GLU A 80 0.61 -13.40 11.30
N GLY A 81 -0.69 -13.17 11.13
CA GLY A 81 -1.37 -13.15 9.83
C GLY A 81 -1.37 -11.76 9.18
N GLY A 82 -1.86 -11.64 7.95
CA GLY A 82 -1.98 -10.38 7.22
C GLY A 82 -1.17 -10.36 5.92
N PRO A 83 -1.01 -9.18 5.28
CA PRO A 83 -0.21 -9.03 4.05
C PRO A 83 1.22 -9.54 4.23
N ALA A 84 1.88 -9.89 3.12
CA ALA A 84 3.30 -10.24 3.14
C ALA A 84 4.14 -9.09 3.71
N SER A 85 5.15 -9.42 4.50
CA SER A 85 6.15 -8.48 5.01
C SER A 85 7.11 -7.99 3.93
N LEU A 86 7.87 -6.93 4.19
CA LEU A 86 8.84 -6.40 3.23
C LEU A 86 9.93 -7.43 2.88
N ALA A 87 10.42 -8.19 3.87
CA ALA A 87 11.43 -9.24 3.65
C ALA A 87 10.90 -10.45 2.86
N GLU A 88 9.59 -10.71 2.89
CA GLU A 88 8.96 -11.74 2.05
C GLU A 88 8.73 -11.25 0.61
N ARG A 89 8.61 -9.92 0.42
CA ARG A 89 8.32 -9.29 -0.89
C ARG A 89 9.57 -8.96 -1.69
N TYR A 90 10.60 -8.49 -1.02
CA TYR A 90 11.79 -7.91 -1.63
C TYR A 90 13.03 -8.64 -1.12
N THR A 91 13.76 -9.26 -2.02
CA THR A 91 14.94 -10.05 -1.66
C THR A 91 16.04 -9.15 -1.08
N ASP A 92 16.21 -7.98 -1.67
CA ASP A 92 17.12 -6.93 -1.23
C ASP A 92 16.64 -5.56 -1.74
N GLN A 93 17.41 -4.52 -1.44
CA GLN A 93 17.10 -3.15 -1.87
C GLN A 93 17.09 -3.01 -3.41
N GLN A 94 17.95 -3.75 -4.13
CA GLN A 94 18.00 -3.65 -5.60
C GLN A 94 16.79 -4.30 -6.25
N ASP A 95 16.28 -5.41 -5.70
CA ASP A 95 15.02 -6.03 -6.12
C ASP A 95 13.85 -5.05 -5.97
N TYR A 96 13.75 -4.36 -4.84
CA TYR A 96 12.74 -3.31 -4.64
C TYR A 96 12.85 -2.20 -5.70
N VAL A 97 14.04 -1.61 -5.89
CA VAL A 97 14.27 -0.55 -6.87
C VAL A 97 13.98 -1.02 -8.31
N ASN A 98 14.34 -2.26 -8.65
CA ASN A 98 14.07 -2.84 -9.95
C ASN A 98 12.56 -3.00 -10.20
N LYS A 99 11.81 -3.49 -9.21
CA LYS A 99 10.34 -3.59 -9.28
C LYS A 99 9.71 -2.21 -9.45
N VAL A 100 10.16 -1.20 -8.70
CA VAL A 100 9.69 0.19 -8.86
C VAL A 100 9.97 0.70 -10.27
N ARG A 101 11.17 0.45 -10.82
CA ARG A 101 11.53 0.85 -12.18
C ARG A 101 10.63 0.22 -13.24
N VAL A 102 10.32 -1.07 -13.11
CA VAL A 102 9.40 -1.76 -14.02
C VAL A 102 8.01 -1.14 -13.95
N ALA A 103 7.48 -0.90 -12.74
CA ALA A 103 6.18 -0.27 -12.56
C ALA A 103 6.12 1.17 -13.11
N ALA A 104 7.18 1.96 -12.88
CA ALA A 104 7.27 3.33 -13.40
C ALA A 104 7.32 3.37 -14.93
N ARG A 105 8.07 2.46 -15.56
CA ARG A 105 8.12 2.32 -17.03
C ARG A 105 6.78 1.87 -17.61
N ALA A 106 6.06 0.99 -16.92
CA ALA A 106 4.72 0.60 -17.34
C ALA A 106 3.75 1.80 -17.30
N ALA A 107 3.76 2.56 -16.21
CA ALA A 107 2.93 3.76 -16.08
C ALA A 107 3.31 4.88 -17.09
N GLU A 108 4.59 5.00 -17.44
CA GLU A 108 5.05 5.88 -18.53
C GLU A 108 4.49 5.42 -19.89
N ALA A 109 4.59 4.12 -20.20
CA ALA A 109 4.09 3.54 -21.44
C ALA A 109 2.56 3.68 -21.57
N ASP A 110 1.84 3.59 -20.46
CA ASP A 110 0.39 3.79 -20.39
C ASP A 110 -0.01 5.30 -20.44
N GLY A 111 0.96 6.21 -20.40
CA GLY A 111 0.73 7.66 -20.45
C GLY A 111 0.31 8.30 -19.12
N PHE A 112 0.51 7.60 -18.00
CA PHE A 112 0.20 8.09 -16.65
C PHE A 112 1.36 8.81 -15.97
N LEU A 113 2.60 8.60 -16.43
CA LEU A 113 3.79 9.29 -15.95
C LEU A 113 4.56 9.90 -17.11
N LEU A 114 5.14 11.08 -16.85
CA LEU A 114 6.18 11.62 -17.73
C LEU A 114 7.52 10.92 -17.45
N PRO A 115 8.44 10.87 -18.42
CA PRO A 115 9.76 10.27 -18.23
C PRO A 115 10.54 10.85 -17.04
N GLU A 116 10.43 12.16 -16.82
CA GLU A 116 11.04 12.86 -15.68
C GLU A 116 10.44 12.44 -14.34
N ASP A 117 9.12 12.24 -14.25
CA ASP A 117 8.45 11.79 -13.03
C ASP A 117 8.82 10.35 -12.71
N ALA A 118 8.90 9.48 -13.73
CA ALA A 118 9.37 8.12 -13.58
C ALA A 118 10.81 8.07 -13.04
N ALA A 119 11.68 8.97 -13.51
CA ALA A 119 13.06 9.08 -13.01
C ALA A 119 13.10 9.52 -11.54
N VAL A 120 12.29 10.51 -11.15
CA VAL A 120 12.19 10.97 -9.75
C VAL A 120 11.74 9.82 -8.83
N ILE A 121 10.72 9.06 -9.22
CA ILE A 121 10.19 7.95 -8.43
C ILE A 121 11.25 6.85 -8.25
N VAL A 122 11.97 6.49 -9.32
CA VAL A 122 13.01 5.45 -9.26
C VAL A 122 14.19 5.90 -8.39
N ASN A 123 14.59 7.17 -8.47
CA ASN A 123 15.66 7.71 -7.64
C ASN A 123 15.26 7.74 -6.15
N ALA A 124 14.03 8.18 -5.84
CA ALA A 124 13.52 8.16 -4.46
C ALA A 124 13.49 6.73 -3.88
N ALA A 125 13.13 5.73 -4.70
CA ALA A 125 13.22 4.33 -4.29
C ALA A 125 14.66 3.89 -4.01
N ALA A 126 15.63 4.33 -4.82
CA ALA A 126 17.05 4.00 -4.64
C ALA A 126 17.66 4.65 -3.39
N GLU A 127 17.20 5.85 -3.01
CA GLU A 127 17.66 6.58 -1.83
C GLU A 127 17.02 6.07 -0.52
N SER A 128 15.87 5.38 -0.62
CA SER A 128 15.17 4.81 0.53
C SER A 128 15.88 3.58 1.13
N SER A 129 15.68 3.33 2.42
CA SER A 129 16.13 2.10 3.10
C SER A 129 14.92 1.22 3.44
N VAL A 130 14.51 0.38 2.50
CA VAL A 130 13.31 -0.47 2.61
C VAL A 130 13.64 -1.85 3.17
N VAL A 131 14.70 -2.46 2.67
CA VAL A 131 15.23 -3.73 3.16
C VAL A 131 16.54 -3.46 3.90
N GLU A 132 16.60 -3.79 5.19
CA GLU A 132 17.86 -3.72 5.92
C GLU A 132 18.87 -4.71 5.32
N GLN A 133 20.11 -4.26 5.08
CA GLN A 133 21.19 -5.17 4.75
C GLN A 133 21.33 -6.18 5.88
N LYS A 134 21.28 -7.49 5.57
CA LYS A 134 21.64 -8.52 6.55
C LYS A 134 22.97 -8.11 7.18
N ALA A 135 22.99 -7.89 8.49
CA ALA A 135 24.23 -7.67 9.22
C ALA A 135 25.19 -8.80 8.87
N GLN A 136 26.32 -8.46 8.26
CA GLN A 136 27.42 -9.38 8.04
C GLN A 136 27.80 -9.92 9.43
N ALA A 137 27.66 -11.24 9.63
CA ALA A 137 28.10 -11.86 10.87
C ALA A 137 29.63 -11.70 10.95
N ASP A 138 30.08 -10.81 11.83
CA ASP A 138 31.50 -10.67 12.16
C ASP A 138 31.98 -11.99 12.77
N PRO A 139 33.10 -12.58 12.31
CA PRO A 139 33.61 -13.81 12.90
C PRO A 139 34.02 -13.56 14.37
N PRO A 140 33.81 -14.54 15.26
CA PRO A 140 34.15 -14.39 16.68
C PRO A 140 35.65 -14.08 16.85
N ARG A 141 35.96 -13.06 17.65
CA ARG A 141 37.31 -12.80 18.15
C ARG A 141 37.76 -13.88 19.12
#